data_AF-A0A420I252-F1
#
_entry.id   AF-A0A420I252-F1
#
_cell.length_a   1.000
_cell.length_b   1.000
_cell.length_c   1.000
_cell.angle_alpha   90.00
_cell.angle_beta   90.00
_cell.angle_gamma   90.00
#
_symmetry.space_group_name_H-M   'P 1'
#
loop_
_entity.id
_entity.type
_entity.pdbx_description
1 polymer ?
#
loop_
_entity_poly.entity_id
_entity_poly.type
_entity_poly.pdbx_seq_one_letter_code
_entity_poly.pdbx_strand_id
1 'polypeptide(L)'
;MLALKEPALSEFRTHRHDVGMTFEGMIKHLRECYEGTDFKRSELQAYHAISYKLIREQNPNKLPSECVVILVDTLNEKRCGLDPSQRSDDAMHTRLTNACWGISEFQSALSAPSPHLSTFINQLKMAVSNYHAIKKEPISTYIAESYLEDNEKSPEVDFTN
;
A
#
# COMPACT_ATOMS: atom_id res chain seq x y z
N MET A 1 -0.72 29.32 -22.00
CA MET A 1 -0.69 28.50 -20.78
C MET A 1 -2.04 28.68 -20.09
N LEU A 2 -2.91 27.66 -20.10
CA LEU A 2 -4.17 27.71 -19.35
C LEU A 2 -3.83 27.50 -17.87
N ALA A 3 -4.16 28.46 -17.01
CA ALA A 3 -3.86 28.40 -15.58
C ALA A 3 -4.67 27.31 -14.85
N LEU A 4 -5.81 26.91 -15.42
CA LEU A 4 -6.67 25.86 -14.89
C LEU A 4 -6.47 24.55 -15.65
N LYS A 5 -6.39 23.45 -14.91
CA LYS A 5 -6.43 22.07 -15.44
C LYS A 5 -7.80 21.46 -15.16
N GLU A 6 -8.18 20.43 -15.92
CA GLU A 6 -9.33 19.61 -15.56
C GLU A 6 -9.09 18.97 -14.18
N PRO A 7 -10.05 18.94 -13.24
CA PRO A 7 -11.49 19.25 -13.33
C PRO A 7 -11.90 20.72 -13.12
N ALA A 8 -11.02 21.57 -12.61
CA ALA A 8 -11.33 22.98 -12.32
C ALA A 8 -11.64 23.79 -13.60
N LEU A 9 -11.06 23.42 -14.73
CA LEU A 9 -11.35 24.03 -16.03
C LEU A 9 -12.79 23.72 -16.51
N SER A 10 -13.25 22.48 -16.34
CA SER A 10 -14.65 22.11 -16.59
C SER A 10 -15.60 22.93 -15.71
N GLU A 11 -15.34 23.01 -14.40
CA GLU A 11 -16.16 23.76 -13.45
C GLU A 11 -16.31 25.24 -13.86
N PHE A 12 -15.17 25.87 -14.20
CA PHE A 12 -15.15 27.24 -14.72
C PHE A 12 -15.99 27.39 -16.00
N ARG A 13 -15.85 26.47 -16.95
CA ARG A 13 -16.58 26.54 -18.23
C ARG A 13 -18.09 26.43 -18.04
N THR A 14 -18.54 25.61 -17.09
CA THR A 14 -19.94 25.43 -16.75
C THR A 14 -20.54 26.72 -16.20
N HIS A 15 -19.86 27.37 -15.26
CA HIS A 15 -20.45 28.45 -14.46
C HIS A 15 -20.12 29.89 -14.93
N ARG A 16 -19.15 30.06 -15.84
CA ARG A 16 -18.68 31.42 -16.25
C ARG A 16 -19.71 32.31 -16.92
N HIS A 17 -20.80 31.72 -17.42
CA HIS A 17 -21.89 32.43 -18.10
C HIS A 17 -23.18 32.47 -17.29
N ASP A 18 -23.14 32.00 -16.04
CA ASP A 18 -24.31 32.02 -15.17
C ASP A 18 -24.73 33.48 -14.89
N VAL A 19 -26.05 33.70 -14.85
CA VAL A 19 -26.61 35.03 -14.62
C VAL A 19 -26.17 35.53 -13.24
N GLY A 20 -25.52 36.69 -13.20
CA GLY A 20 -24.99 37.27 -11.96
C GLY A 20 -23.61 36.75 -11.54
N MET A 21 -23.00 35.85 -12.31
CA MET A 21 -21.63 35.40 -12.07
C MET A 21 -20.64 36.53 -12.33
N THR A 22 -19.82 36.84 -11.33
CA THR A 22 -18.71 37.80 -11.42
C THR A 22 -17.38 37.07 -11.32
N PHE A 23 -16.28 37.74 -11.63
CA PHE A 23 -14.94 37.16 -11.46
C PHE A 23 -14.68 36.76 -10.00
N GLU A 24 -14.99 37.63 -9.04
CA GLU A 24 -14.89 37.30 -7.60
C GLU A 24 -15.85 36.18 -7.19
N GLY A 25 -17.06 36.17 -7.75
CA GLY A 25 -18.01 35.08 -7.57
C GLY A 25 -17.45 33.73 -8.03
N MET A 26 -16.78 33.71 -9.18
CA MET A 26 -16.13 32.51 -9.72
C MET A 26 -14.94 32.07 -8.85
N ILE A 27 -14.14 33.00 -8.34
CA ILE A 27 -13.06 32.67 -7.39
C ILE A 27 -13.64 32.04 -6.13
N LYS A 28 -14.70 32.62 -5.57
CA LYS A 28 -15.37 32.09 -4.39
C LYS A 28 -15.95 30.70 -4.64
N HIS A 29 -16.63 30.51 -5.78
CA HIS A 29 -17.17 29.21 -6.20
C HIS A 29 -16.09 28.14 -6.28
N LEU A 30 -14.98 28.42 -6.98
CA LEU A 30 -13.86 27.48 -7.09
C LEU A 30 -13.24 27.17 -5.73
N ARG A 31 -13.11 28.15 -4.83
CA ARG A 31 -12.66 27.89 -3.46
C ARG A 31 -13.63 27.01 -2.69
N GLU A 32 -14.93 27.20 -2.82
CA GLU A 32 -15.92 26.34 -2.18
C GLU A 32 -15.84 24.90 -2.70
N CYS A 33 -15.65 24.72 -4.02
CA CYS A 33 -15.49 23.42 -4.65
C CYS A 33 -14.20 22.68 -4.24
N TYR A 34 -13.07 23.36 -4.08
CA TYR A 34 -11.74 22.73 -3.95
C TYR A 34 -10.98 23.07 -2.66
N GLU A 35 -11.48 23.97 -1.83
CA GLU A 35 -10.91 24.33 -0.52
C GLU A 35 -11.93 24.16 0.62
N GLY A 36 -13.20 23.87 0.28
CA GLY A 36 -14.29 23.61 1.21
C GLY A 36 -14.06 22.38 2.08
N THR A 37 -14.80 22.30 3.18
CA THR A 37 -14.71 21.19 4.14
C THR A 37 -15.07 19.84 3.53
N ASP A 38 -16.02 19.81 2.60
CA ASP A 38 -16.46 18.57 1.96
C ASP A 38 -15.41 18.03 0.99
N PHE A 39 -14.77 18.92 0.24
CA PHE A 39 -13.63 18.56 -0.61
C PHE A 39 -12.47 18.02 0.24
N LYS A 40 -12.08 18.74 1.30
CA LYS A 40 -11.03 18.29 2.23
C LYS A 40 -11.33 16.93 2.85
N ARG A 41 -12.59 16.69 3.23
CA ARG A 41 -13.05 15.39 3.76
C ARG A 41 -12.93 14.30 2.69
N SER A 42 -13.36 14.58 1.45
CA SER A 42 -13.26 13.65 0.33
C SER A 42 -11.81 13.29 0.02
N GLU A 43 -10.91 14.28 -0.01
CA GLU A 43 -9.48 14.06 -0.22
C GLU A 43 -8.85 13.21 0.88
N LEU A 44 -9.24 13.43 2.14
CA LEU A 44 -8.79 12.60 3.27
C LEU A 44 -9.33 11.17 3.17
N GLN A 45 -10.59 10.98 2.78
CA GLN A 45 -11.16 9.65 2.53
C GLN A 45 -10.43 8.92 1.40
N ALA A 46 -10.17 9.62 0.28
CA ALA A 46 -9.40 9.07 -0.83
C ALA A 46 -7.99 8.67 -0.38
N TYR A 47 -7.34 9.48 0.47
CA TYR A 47 -6.05 9.14 1.06
C TYR A 47 -6.10 7.88 1.95
N HIS A 48 -7.15 7.71 2.75
CA HIS A 48 -7.36 6.52 3.58
C HIS A 48 -7.77 5.27 2.78
N ALA A 49 -8.33 5.43 1.58
CA ALA A 49 -8.69 4.32 0.70
C ALA A 49 -7.47 3.67 0.01
N ILE A 50 -6.35 4.39 -0.11
CA ILE A 50 -5.11 3.86 -0.71
C ILE A 50 -4.61 2.66 0.13
N SER A 51 -4.54 1.47 -0.44
CA SER A 51 -4.04 0.29 0.28
C SER A 51 -3.02 -0.43 -0.57
N TYR A 52 -2.13 -1.22 0.06
CA TYR A 52 -1.21 -2.06 -0.70
C TYR A 52 -1.95 -3.01 -1.64
N LYS A 53 -3.09 -3.55 -1.19
CA LYS A 53 -3.96 -4.41 -2.00
C LYS A 53 -4.43 -3.71 -3.28
N LEU A 54 -4.93 -2.48 -3.17
CA LEU A 54 -5.35 -1.68 -4.32
C LEU A 54 -4.18 -1.43 -5.29
N ILE A 55 -3.00 -1.07 -4.76
CA ILE A 55 -1.81 -0.85 -5.59
C ILE A 55 -1.39 -2.14 -6.32
N ARG A 56 -1.50 -3.31 -5.67
CA ARG A 56 -1.22 -4.61 -6.31
C ARG A 56 -2.19 -4.93 -7.43
N GLU A 57 -3.49 -4.69 -7.22
CA GLU A 57 -4.52 -4.91 -8.22
C GLU A 57 -4.34 -4.00 -9.45
N GLN A 58 -3.92 -2.75 -9.23
CA GLN A 58 -3.66 -1.77 -10.31
C GLN A 58 -2.32 -2.01 -11.03
N ASN A 59 -1.39 -2.77 -10.43
CA ASN A 59 -0.05 -2.99 -10.95
C ASN A 59 0.30 -4.49 -11.00
N PRO A 60 -0.47 -5.32 -11.75
CA PRO A 60 -0.29 -6.78 -11.73
C PRO A 60 1.06 -7.23 -12.29
N ASN A 61 1.68 -6.43 -13.16
CA ASN A 61 2.96 -6.74 -13.81
C ASN A 61 4.19 -6.30 -12.99
N LYS A 62 3.99 -5.71 -11.81
CA LYS A 62 5.05 -5.20 -10.96
C LYS A 62 5.44 -6.20 -9.87
N LEU A 63 6.71 -6.18 -9.50
CA LEU A 63 7.18 -6.96 -8.37
C LEU A 63 6.48 -6.48 -7.08
N PRO A 64 6.20 -7.37 -6.11
CA PRO A 64 5.57 -7.00 -4.85
C PRO A 64 6.30 -5.87 -4.11
N SER A 65 7.64 -5.85 -4.15
CA SER A 65 8.47 -4.81 -3.56
C SER A 65 8.43 -3.48 -4.32
N GLU A 66 8.27 -3.51 -5.65
CA GLU A 66 8.01 -2.30 -6.44
C GLU A 66 6.64 -1.70 -6.10
N CYS A 67 5.63 -2.53 -5.85
CA CYS A 67 4.31 -2.05 -5.40
C CYS A 67 4.39 -1.32 -4.04
N VAL A 68 5.34 -1.66 -3.16
CA VAL A 68 5.56 -0.90 -1.92
C VAL A 68 6.11 0.49 -2.22
N VAL A 69 7.01 0.61 -3.20
CA VAL A 69 7.53 1.92 -3.64
C VAL A 69 6.41 2.78 -4.22
N ILE A 70 5.61 2.20 -5.12
CA ILE A 70 4.44 2.89 -5.72
C ILE A 70 3.46 3.34 -4.63
N LEU A 71 3.21 2.50 -3.62
CA LEU A 71 2.35 2.87 -2.48
C LEU A 71 2.89 4.09 -1.73
N VAL A 72 4.19 4.09 -1.39
CA VAL A 72 4.84 5.20 -0.68
C VAL A 72 4.76 6.49 -1.50
N ASP A 73 5.07 6.42 -2.80
CA ASP A 73 5.04 7.58 -3.69
C ASP A 73 3.62 8.14 -3.83
N THR A 74 2.63 7.27 -4.04
CA THR A 74 1.22 7.65 -4.15
C THR A 74 0.73 8.37 -2.88
N LEU A 75 1.10 7.85 -1.71
CA LEU A 75 0.75 8.47 -0.42
C LEU A 75 1.48 9.82 -0.24
N ASN A 76 2.76 9.91 -0.63
CA ASN A 76 3.54 11.16 -0.57
C ASN A 76 2.97 12.26 -1.47
N GLU A 77 2.57 11.92 -2.68
CA GLU A 77 1.95 12.87 -3.60
C GLU A 77 0.61 13.37 -3.05
N LYS A 78 -0.23 12.45 -2.55
CA LYS A 78 -1.57 12.78 -2.06
C LYS A 78 -1.52 13.59 -0.75
N ARG A 79 -0.60 13.29 0.18
CA ARG A 79 -0.54 13.97 1.49
C ARG A 79 -0.17 15.45 1.39
N CYS A 80 0.48 15.89 0.30
CA CYS A 80 0.83 17.30 0.08
C CYS A 80 -0.41 18.22 0.03
N GLY A 81 -1.56 17.69 -0.42
CA GLY A 81 -2.83 18.42 -0.49
C GLY A 81 -3.66 18.39 0.80
N LEU A 82 -3.27 17.59 1.79
CA LEU A 82 -4.04 17.39 3.03
C LEU A 82 -3.68 18.40 4.11
N ASP A 83 -4.39 18.37 5.23
CA ASP A 83 -4.07 19.17 6.42
C ASP A 83 -2.61 18.93 6.89
N PRO A 84 -1.89 19.96 7.38
CA PRO A 84 -0.52 19.81 7.86
C PRO A 84 -0.30 18.68 8.87
N SER A 85 -1.31 18.34 9.68
CA SER A 85 -1.26 17.20 10.61
C SER A 85 -1.01 15.85 9.92
N GLN A 86 -1.34 15.72 8.64
CA GLN A 86 -1.15 14.50 7.85
C GLN A 86 0.20 14.44 7.12
N ARG A 87 1.03 15.48 7.27
CA ARG A 87 2.29 15.64 6.51
C ARG A 87 3.53 15.31 7.34
N SER A 88 3.39 14.90 8.59
CA SER A 88 4.53 14.45 9.39
C SER A 88 4.94 13.02 9.03
N ASP A 89 6.17 12.66 9.40
CA ASP A 89 6.66 11.28 9.26
C ASP A 89 5.88 10.31 10.15
N ASP A 90 5.44 10.75 11.34
CA ASP A 90 4.60 9.95 12.24
C ASP A 90 3.23 9.63 11.62
N ALA A 91 2.63 10.63 10.95
CA ALA A 91 1.37 10.43 10.23
C ALA A 91 1.57 9.47 9.05
N MET A 92 2.67 9.61 8.32
CA MET A 92 3.02 8.69 7.22
C MET A 92 3.29 7.26 7.73
N HIS A 93 3.93 7.13 8.88
CA HIS A 93 4.20 5.84 9.53
C HIS A 93 2.90 5.12 9.88
N THR A 94 1.99 5.82 10.59
CA THR A 94 0.65 5.33 10.91
C THR A 94 -0.11 4.97 9.64
N ARG A 95 0.00 5.80 8.61
CA ARG A 95 -0.69 5.59 7.35
C ARG A 95 -0.20 4.32 6.64
N LEU A 96 1.11 4.11 6.54
CA LEU A 96 1.69 2.92 5.92
C LEU A 96 1.30 1.65 6.70
N THR A 97 1.33 1.72 8.03
CA THR A 97 0.84 0.63 8.89
C THR A 97 -0.59 0.24 8.53
N ASN A 98 -1.50 1.22 8.42
CA ASN A 98 -2.89 0.98 8.04
C ASN A 98 -3.05 0.49 6.60
N ALA A 99 -2.24 0.99 5.65
CA ALA A 99 -2.30 0.59 4.23
C ALA A 99 -1.88 -0.87 4.01
N CYS A 100 -1.07 -1.41 4.92
CA CYS A 100 -0.54 -2.77 4.88
C CYS A 100 -1.23 -3.71 5.88
N TRP A 101 -2.15 -3.22 6.71
CA TRP A 101 -2.79 -3.99 7.76
C TRP A 101 -3.62 -5.16 7.22
N GLY A 102 -3.56 -6.30 7.90
CA GLY A 102 -4.30 -7.52 7.54
C GLY A 102 -3.73 -8.30 6.34
N ILE A 103 -2.55 -7.90 5.84
CA ILE A 103 -1.87 -8.59 4.73
C ILE A 103 -0.74 -9.45 5.29
N SER A 104 -0.80 -10.77 5.04
CA SER A 104 0.16 -11.75 5.57
C SER A 104 1.60 -11.44 5.18
N GLU A 105 1.82 -10.87 4.00
CA GLU A 105 3.15 -10.53 3.45
C GLU A 105 3.91 -9.51 4.32
N PHE A 106 3.20 -8.71 5.13
CA PHE A 106 3.79 -7.68 5.97
C PHE A 106 3.80 -8.01 7.47
N GLN A 107 3.30 -9.19 7.88
CA GLN A 107 3.13 -9.52 9.29
C GLN A 107 4.42 -9.33 10.10
N SER A 108 5.58 -9.71 9.55
CA SER A 108 6.89 -9.56 10.18
C SER A 108 7.36 -8.10 10.32
N ALA A 109 7.01 -7.24 9.36
CA ALA A 109 7.34 -5.82 9.42
C ALA A 109 6.40 -5.05 10.37
N LEU A 110 5.13 -5.47 10.46
CA LEU A 110 4.12 -4.81 11.29
C LEU A 110 4.15 -5.24 12.76
N SER A 111 4.75 -6.38 13.10
CA SER A 111 4.86 -6.84 14.49
C SER A 111 5.82 -5.99 15.33
N ALA A 112 6.85 -5.43 14.71
CA ALA A 112 7.86 -4.60 15.36
C ALA A 112 8.38 -3.54 14.37
N PRO A 113 7.55 -2.56 13.98
CA PRO A 113 7.92 -1.56 12.99
C PRO A 113 9.01 -0.64 13.55
N SER A 114 9.99 -0.31 12.72
CA SER A 114 11.00 0.70 13.08
C SER A 114 10.34 2.06 13.33
N PRO A 115 10.77 2.83 14.34
CA PRO A 115 10.25 4.19 14.55
C PRO A 115 10.71 5.16 13.45
N HIS A 116 11.76 4.82 12.70
CA HIS A 116 12.25 5.66 11.60
C HIS A 116 11.57 5.28 10.29
N LEU A 117 10.90 6.24 9.66
CA LEU A 117 10.09 6.02 8.46
C LEU A 117 10.88 5.35 7.32
N SER A 118 12.09 5.79 7.03
CA SER A 118 12.94 5.22 5.97
C SER A 118 13.28 3.74 6.23
N THR A 119 13.61 3.40 7.47
CA THR A 119 13.87 2.02 7.89
C THR A 119 12.61 1.18 7.84
N PHE A 120 11.46 1.72 8.26
CA PHE A 120 10.17 1.02 8.19
C PHE A 120 9.76 0.72 6.74
N ILE A 121 9.93 1.66 5.81
CA ILE A 121 9.69 1.43 4.37
C ILE A 121 10.56 0.27 3.86
N ASN A 122 11.83 0.22 4.25
CA ASN A 122 12.71 -0.87 3.87
C ASN A 122 12.28 -2.21 4.49
N GLN A 123 11.82 -2.22 5.75
CA GLN A 123 11.26 -3.41 6.38
C GLN A 123 10.05 -3.95 5.60
N LEU A 124 9.13 -3.08 5.15
CA LEU A 124 7.99 -3.49 4.32
C LEU A 124 8.44 -4.12 3.00
N LYS A 125 9.41 -3.49 2.31
CA LYS A 125 9.98 -4.02 1.05
C LYS A 125 10.64 -5.39 1.23
N MET A 126 11.34 -5.59 2.33
CA MET A 126 11.99 -6.88 2.63
C MET A 126 10.98 -7.94 3.03
N ALA A 127 10.00 -7.62 3.88
CA ALA A 127 8.97 -8.56 4.32
C ALA A 127 8.22 -9.15 3.13
N VAL A 128 7.77 -8.30 2.20
CA VAL A 128 7.06 -8.75 1.01
C VAL A 128 7.95 -9.58 0.09
N SER A 129 9.21 -9.18 -0.11
CA SER A 129 10.15 -9.94 -0.96
C SER A 129 10.42 -11.32 -0.40
N ASN A 130 10.64 -11.42 0.91
CA ASN A 130 10.91 -12.67 1.61
C ASN A 130 9.69 -13.60 1.59
N TYR A 131 8.49 -13.06 1.80
CA TYR A 131 7.25 -13.85 1.73
C TYR A 131 7.10 -14.57 0.39
N HIS A 132 7.36 -13.86 -0.72
CA HIS A 132 7.29 -14.46 -2.06
C HIS A 132 8.48 -15.36 -2.39
N ALA A 133 9.66 -15.13 -1.82
CA ALA A 133 10.79 -16.05 -1.97
C ALA A 133 10.50 -17.40 -1.31
N ILE A 134 10.04 -17.39 -0.06
CA ILE A 134 9.67 -18.60 0.71
C ILE A 134 8.54 -19.37 0.02
N LYS A 135 7.53 -18.67 -0.52
CA LYS A 135 6.40 -19.32 -1.19
C LYS A 135 6.77 -19.92 -2.56
N LYS A 136 7.85 -19.45 -3.19
CA LYS A 136 8.38 -20.02 -4.44
C LYS A 136 9.22 -21.26 -4.22
N GLU A 137 9.79 -21.45 -3.02
CA GLU A 137 10.43 -22.71 -2.66
C GLU A 137 9.34 -23.76 -2.36
N PRO A 138 9.22 -24.84 -3.15
CA PRO A 138 8.31 -25.91 -2.80
C PRO A 138 8.78 -26.53 -1.49
N ILE A 139 7.87 -26.62 -0.52
CA ILE A 139 7.99 -27.49 0.66
C ILE A 139 8.03 -28.93 0.14
N SER A 140 9.19 -29.40 -0.36
CA SER A 140 9.30 -30.71 -1.02
C SER A 140 10.59 -31.46 -0.70
N THR A 141 11.34 -31.08 0.33
CA THR A 141 12.60 -31.79 0.65
C THR A 141 12.80 -32.16 2.11
N TYR A 142 11.99 -31.67 3.06
CA TYR A 142 12.24 -31.94 4.48
C TYR A 142 11.37 -33.06 5.11
N ILE A 143 10.38 -33.61 4.39
CA ILE A 143 9.52 -34.71 4.91
C ILE A 143 9.85 -36.06 4.26
N ALA A 144 10.69 -36.12 3.21
CA ALA A 144 10.97 -37.37 2.50
C ALA A 144 12.11 -38.21 3.13
N GLU A 145 13.02 -37.60 3.91
CA GLU A 145 14.17 -38.33 4.47
C GLU A 145 13.85 -39.10 5.76
N SER A 146 12.76 -38.79 6.47
CA SER A 146 12.41 -39.49 7.72
C SER A 146 11.66 -40.82 7.53
N TYR A 147 11.46 -41.29 6.29
CA TYR A 147 10.70 -42.52 6.00
C TYR A 147 11.52 -43.62 5.31
N LEU A 148 12.82 -43.43 5.10
CA LEU A 148 13.68 -44.43 4.43
C LEU A 148 14.72 -45.11 5.35
N GLU A 149 14.86 -44.71 6.62
CA GLU A 149 15.85 -45.34 7.52
C GLU A 149 15.35 -46.56 8.31
N ASP A 150 14.05 -46.93 8.24
CA ASP A 150 13.49 -48.01 9.07
C ASP A 150 13.30 -49.37 8.35
N ASN A 151 13.88 -49.60 7.17
CA ASN A 151 13.65 -50.84 6.40
C ASN A 151 14.90 -51.68 6.05
N GLU A 152 15.97 -51.62 6.85
CA GLU A 152 17.04 -52.63 6.80
C GLU A 152 17.37 -53.20 8.19
N LYS A 153 16.46 -54.03 8.74
CA LYS A 153 16.87 -55.14 9.60
C LYS A 153 15.78 -56.19 9.76
N SER A 154 15.78 -57.19 8.88
CA SER A 154 15.16 -58.49 9.19
C SER A 154 16.13 -59.31 10.06
N PRO A 155 15.73 -59.84 11.22
CA PRO A 155 16.55 -60.82 11.92
C PRO A 155 16.33 -62.21 11.30
N GLU A 156 17.42 -62.82 10.82
CA GLU A 156 17.48 -64.27 10.59
C GLU A 156 17.27 -64.99 11.92
N VAL A 157 16.26 -65.85 11.99
CA VAL A 157 16.02 -66.76 13.11
C VAL A 157 16.50 -68.13 12.69
N ASP A 158 17.69 -68.50 13.16
CA ASP A 158 18.28 -69.81 12.94
C ASP A 158 17.70 -70.80 13.97
N PHE A 159 16.97 -71.81 13.49
CA PHE A 159 16.52 -72.95 14.29
C PHE A 159 17.35 -74.17 13.93
N THR A 160 18.15 -74.69 14.86
CA THR A 160 18.68 -76.05 14.78
C THR A 160 18.41 -76.82 16.07
N ASN A 161 17.92 -78.04 15.85
CA ASN A 161 17.51 -79.10 16.79
C ASN A 161 18.53 -79.47 17.88
#